data_AF-A0A8H6T379-F1
#
_entry.id   AF-A0A8H6T379-F1
#
_cell.length_a   1.000
_cell.length_b   1.000
_cell.length_c   1.000
_cell.angle_alpha   90.00
_cell.angle_beta   90.00
_cell.angle_gamma   90.00
#
_symmetry.space_group_name_H-M   'P 1'
#
loop_
_entity.id
_entity.type
_entity.pdbx_description
1 polymer ?
#
loop_
_entity_poly.entity_id
_entity_poly.type
_entity_poly.pdbx_seq_one_letter_code
_entity_poly.pdbx_strand_id
1 'polypeptide(L)'
;MLAAWTRVAPGCRRRALQTLPLRAYSVSLALRHPLRLPATTGIAPAPTKSKGASMRRGYAEVRDVKARLEEEGLPLKNSGPTTAALLAYADAYWLPPTDVPEGWSTDWKSWDYLLTLFAYSPYFLRLPQIEMLVNIRYAVPGEVKPVMYSADHAGLVFAVDREDAEAEADPEYEGAAEVYYLNCRTFSLYMFDPDHAPHVPPPQTIDELLMLIGTAPGAPEEAIPLLALEPDEHGQAVLNRILNRDASVIPVLEKEFLSYAPKATTPEEEMIRADELDGARRQMLKEAIQKAREFIRETEEELEHEVEESVAVRAQTSGEGGIGGAVEEEEERAFLLMRAALEEAKGKLKQLEEEWHKAYGVDKNV
;
A
#
# COMPACT_ATOMS: atom_id res chain seq x y z
N MET A 1 -32.24 -21.33 55.14
CA MET A 1 -32.25 -20.05 55.87
C MET A 1 -31.10 -19.20 55.36
N LEU A 2 -31.43 -17.99 54.96
CA LEU A 2 -30.58 -16.80 54.77
C LEU A 2 -29.57 -16.76 53.61
N ALA A 3 -29.88 -15.78 52.75
CA ALA A 3 -29.16 -15.26 51.61
C ALA A 3 -27.82 -14.59 51.98
N ALA A 4 -26.90 -14.59 51.02
CA ALA A 4 -25.87 -13.57 50.93
C ALA A 4 -25.75 -13.11 49.47
N TRP A 5 -26.41 -12.00 49.17
CA TRP A 5 -26.18 -11.19 47.98
C TRP A 5 -25.02 -10.23 48.29
N THR A 6 -23.92 -10.32 47.54
CA THR A 6 -22.92 -9.25 47.50
C THR A 6 -22.91 -8.63 46.11
N ARG A 7 -23.42 -7.40 46.06
CA ARG A 7 -23.29 -6.47 44.94
C ARG A 7 -21.81 -6.11 44.77
N VAL A 8 -21.30 -6.20 43.55
CA VAL A 8 -20.06 -5.54 43.15
C VAL A 8 -20.43 -4.51 42.07
N ALA A 9 -20.10 -3.26 42.35
CA ALA A 9 -20.37 -2.12 41.49
C ALA A 9 -19.38 -2.05 40.31
N PRO A 10 -19.75 -1.42 39.19
CA PRO A 10 -18.86 -1.25 38.03
C PRO A 10 -18.05 0.05 38.20
N GLY A 11 -16.73 -0.05 38.12
CA GLY A 11 -15.89 1.14 38.08
C GLY A 11 -14.41 0.83 38.16
N CYS A 12 -13.74 0.81 37.00
CA CYS A 12 -12.37 1.30 36.80
C CYS A 12 -11.97 1.12 35.33
N ARG A 13 -12.37 2.08 34.48
CA ARG A 13 -11.67 2.35 33.20
C ARG A 13 -10.43 3.19 33.51
N ARG A 14 -9.36 2.97 32.74
CA ARG A 14 -8.04 3.63 32.73
C ARG A 14 -7.00 3.04 33.70
N ARG A 15 -6.13 2.19 33.14
CA ARG A 15 -4.65 2.24 33.26
C ARG A 15 -4.07 0.96 32.66
N ALA A 16 -3.60 1.03 31.41
CA ALA A 16 -2.74 0.01 30.81
C ALA A 16 -1.93 0.62 29.66
N LEU A 17 -1.26 1.75 29.90
CA LEU A 17 -0.22 2.27 29.02
C LEU A 17 0.76 3.08 29.88
N GLN A 18 1.67 2.38 30.56
CA GLN A 18 2.90 2.94 31.13
C GLN A 18 3.66 1.82 31.83
N THR A 19 4.55 1.12 31.12
CA THR A 19 5.77 0.52 31.69
C THR A 19 6.71 0.10 30.57
N LEU A 20 7.58 1.02 30.12
CA LEU A 20 8.95 0.69 29.71
C LEU A 20 9.85 1.85 30.17
N PRO A 21 10.75 1.64 31.15
CA PRO A 21 11.74 2.64 31.53
C PRO A 21 13.03 2.36 30.76
N LEU A 22 13.48 3.28 29.92
CA LEU A 22 14.85 3.23 29.39
C LEU A 22 15.59 4.52 29.78
N ARG A 23 16.53 4.30 30.69
CA ARG A 23 17.49 5.27 31.20
C ARG A 23 18.41 5.76 30.08
N ALA A 24 18.63 7.07 30.07
CA ALA A 24 19.60 7.75 29.25
C ALA A 24 21.04 7.24 29.50
N TYR A 25 21.80 7.05 28.43
CA TYR A 25 23.26 7.13 28.46
C TYR A 25 23.77 7.95 27.29
N SER A 26 24.61 8.91 27.64
CA SER A 26 25.47 9.74 26.81
C SER A 26 26.72 8.96 26.36
N VAL A 27 27.24 9.20 25.15
CA VAL A 27 28.54 9.87 24.87
C VAL A 27 28.92 9.72 23.39
N SER A 28 29.56 10.79 22.92
CA SER A 28 30.08 11.21 21.61
C SER A 28 31.13 10.33 20.91
N LEU A 29 31.24 10.50 19.58
CA LEU A 29 32.45 10.72 18.72
C LEU A 29 32.05 10.47 17.24
N ALA A 30 31.90 11.46 16.35
CA ALA A 30 32.91 12.25 15.60
C ALA A 30 33.80 11.45 14.63
N LEU A 31 33.71 11.77 13.32
CA LEU A 31 34.75 11.85 12.24
C LEU A 31 34.05 11.75 10.85
N ARG A 32 33.83 12.84 10.09
CA ARG A 32 34.68 13.49 9.06
C ARG A 32 35.44 12.55 8.11
N HIS A 33 35.04 12.51 6.82
CA HIS A 33 35.76 13.18 5.71
C HIS A 33 34.99 13.14 4.36
N PRO A 34 35.29 14.05 3.39
CA PRO A 34 34.53 14.33 2.17
C PRO A 34 35.26 13.93 0.86
N LEU A 35 34.68 14.35 -0.28
CA LEU A 35 35.22 14.42 -1.67
C LEU A 35 34.82 13.21 -2.54
N ARG A 36 34.46 13.31 -3.83
CA ARG A 36 34.71 14.33 -4.86
C ARG A 36 33.81 14.04 -6.07
N LEU A 37 33.30 15.08 -6.73
CA LEU A 37 32.76 15.03 -8.10
C LEU A 37 33.90 14.96 -9.13
N PRO A 38 33.63 14.45 -10.34
CA PRO A 38 34.16 15.08 -11.54
C PRO A 38 33.07 15.48 -12.53
N ALA A 39 33.44 16.48 -13.33
CA ALA A 39 32.61 17.31 -14.17
C ALA A 39 32.53 16.83 -15.64
N THR A 40 31.39 17.14 -16.26
CA THR A 40 31.18 17.67 -17.63
C THR A 40 32.04 17.20 -18.81
N THR A 41 31.38 16.66 -19.83
CA THR A 41 31.57 16.91 -21.28
C THR A 41 30.33 16.31 -21.99
N GLY A 42 29.68 16.87 -23.00
CA GLY A 42 29.93 18.04 -23.83
C GLY A 42 28.65 18.38 -24.62
N ILE A 43 28.57 19.63 -25.08
CA ILE A 43 27.42 20.18 -25.80
C ILE A 43 27.49 19.74 -27.26
N ALA A 44 26.51 18.95 -27.69
CA ALA A 44 26.28 18.62 -29.10
C ALA A 44 25.37 19.68 -29.76
N PRO A 45 25.55 19.97 -31.05
CA PRO A 45 24.74 20.96 -31.77
C PRO A 45 23.28 20.48 -31.92
N ALA A 46 22.35 21.42 -31.75
CA ALA A 46 20.91 21.16 -31.84
C ALA A 46 20.52 20.69 -33.25
N PRO A 47 19.83 19.54 -33.38
CA PRO A 47 19.25 19.13 -34.66
C PRO A 47 18.09 20.06 -35.01
N THR A 48 18.04 20.49 -36.26
CA THR A 48 16.87 21.16 -36.85
C THR A 48 15.68 20.21 -36.76
N LYS A 49 14.70 20.56 -35.91
CA LYS A 49 13.48 19.78 -35.70
C LYS A 49 12.70 19.69 -37.02
N SER A 50 12.60 18.49 -37.60
CA SER A 50 11.58 18.23 -38.62
C SER A 50 10.20 18.28 -37.94
N LYS A 51 9.20 18.91 -38.59
CA LYS A 51 7.85 19.07 -38.02
C LYS A 51 7.25 17.76 -37.49
N GLY A 52 7.50 16.63 -38.17
CA GLY A 52 7.06 15.30 -37.71
C GLY A 52 7.73 14.78 -36.42
N ALA A 53 8.92 15.27 -36.05
CA ALA A 53 9.57 14.93 -34.77
C ALA A 53 9.01 15.73 -33.58
N SER A 54 8.35 16.86 -33.84
CA SER A 54 7.65 17.65 -32.82
C SER A 54 6.35 16.96 -32.40
N MET A 55 5.51 16.55 -33.36
CA MET A 55 4.25 15.85 -33.08
C MET A 55 4.46 14.53 -32.33
N ARG A 56 5.47 13.73 -32.71
CA ARG A 56 5.79 12.47 -32.01
C ARG A 56 6.23 12.69 -30.55
N ARG A 57 6.74 13.88 -30.21
CA ARG A 57 7.15 14.24 -28.84
C ARG A 57 5.93 14.60 -27.99
N GLY A 58 4.97 15.36 -28.52
CA GLY A 58 3.71 15.67 -27.82
C GLY A 58 2.90 14.41 -27.48
N TYR A 59 2.87 13.42 -28.36
CA TYR A 59 2.28 12.10 -28.07
C TYR A 59 2.93 11.34 -26.91
N ALA A 60 4.26 11.38 -26.86
CA ALA A 60 5.00 10.73 -25.80
C ALA A 60 4.73 11.44 -24.46
N GLU A 61 4.62 12.77 -24.46
CA GLU A 61 4.32 13.58 -23.29
C GLU A 61 2.89 13.34 -22.75
N VAL A 62 1.87 13.26 -23.62
CA VAL A 62 0.48 12.95 -23.20
C VAL A 62 0.36 11.51 -22.69
N ARG A 63 1.07 10.55 -23.30
CA ARG A 63 1.12 9.15 -22.82
C ARG A 63 1.86 9.02 -21.49
N ASP A 64 2.90 9.81 -21.28
CA ASP A 64 3.65 9.90 -20.02
C ASP A 64 2.78 10.48 -18.91
N VAL A 65 1.86 11.42 -19.22
CA VAL A 65 0.89 11.94 -18.24
C VAL A 65 -0.09 10.85 -17.78
N LYS A 66 -0.58 9.99 -18.69
CA LYS A 66 -1.40 8.83 -18.32
C LYS A 66 -0.64 7.89 -17.38
N ALA A 67 0.61 7.58 -17.72
CA ALA A 67 1.46 6.70 -16.90
C ALA A 67 1.79 7.33 -15.54
N ARG A 68 2.06 8.64 -15.49
CA ARG A 68 2.30 9.38 -14.24
C ARG A 68 1.06 9.49 -13.38
N LEU A 69 -0.14 9.67 -13.95
CA LEU A 69 -1.38 9.63 -13.18
C LEU A 69 -1.73 8.22 -12.67
N GLU A 70 -1.28 7.16 -13.36
CA GLU A 70 -1.42 5.77 -12.91
C GLU A 70 -0.37 5.40 -11.85
N GLU A 71 0.88 5.89 -11.98
CA GLU A 71 1.98 5.69 -11.03
C GLU A 71 1.83 6.57 -9.77
N GLU A 72 1.39 7.82 -9.92
CA GLU A 72 1.05 8.73 -8.82
C GLU A 72 -0.37 8.45 -8.27
N GLY A 73 -1.15 7.60 -8.94
CA GLY A 73 -2.55 7.29 -8.66
C GLY A 73 -2.82 6.46 -7.41
N LEU A 74 -1.78 5.90 -6.76
CA LEU A 74 -1.70 5.45 -5.36
C LEU A 74 -0.52 4.47 -5.23
N PRO A 75 0.65 4.93 -4.75
CA PRO A 75 1.22 4.27 -3.58
C PRO A 75 1.90 5.28 -2.68
N LEU A 76 1.24 5.63 -1.57
CA LEU A 76 1.87 6.40 -0.49
C LEU A 76 2.76 5.47 0.34
N LYS A 77 3.91 5.10 -0.22
CA LYS A 77 4.86 4.10 0.29
C LYS A 77 5.29 4.25 1.76
N ASN A 78 4.98 5.34 2.48
CA ASN A 78 5.52 5.60 3.82
C ASN A 78 4.61 6.37 4.81
N SER A 79 3.30 6.52 4.57
CA SER A 79 2.48 7.41 5.42
C SER A 79 1.29 6.75 6.15
N GLY A 80 1.01 5.47 5.91
CA GLY A 80 0.04 4.69 6.69
C GLY A 80 -1.37 4.94 6.20
N PRO A 81 -2.15 3.91 5.89
CA PRO A 81 -3.51 4.13 5.45
C PRO A 81 -4.28 4.82 6.57
N THR A 82 -5.04 5.88 6.24
CA THR A 82 -6.07 6.38 7.15
C THR A 82 -7.03 5.23 7.47
N THR A 83 -7.79 5.30 8.58
CA THR A 83 -8.80 4.27 8.88
C THR A 83 -9.69 3.99 7.67
N ALA A 84 -10.11 5.03 6.95
CA ALA A 84 -10.92 4.89 5.74
C ALA A 84 -10.16 4.24 4.58
N ALA A 85 -8.90 4.59 4.35
CA ALA A 85 -8.08 3.99 3.29
C ALA A 85 -7.77 2.51 3.59
N LEU A 86 -7.54 2.16 4.86
CA LEU A 86 -7.29 0.78 5.27
C LEU A 86 -8.55 -0.06 5.06
N LEU A 87 -9.71 0.48 5.44
CA LEU A 87 -10.99 -0.18 5.20
C LEU A 87 -11.31 -0.33 3.72
N ALA A 88 -11.01 0.68 2.89
CA ALA A 88 -11.19 0.58 1.45
C ALA A 88 -10.24 -0.46 0.83
N TYR A 89 -9.00 -0.54 1.31
CA TYR A 89 -8.05 -1.56 0.90
C TYR A 89 -8.52 -2.96 1.32
N ALA A 90 -8.95 -3.12 2.57
CA ALA A 90 -9.53 -4.38 3.07
C ALA A 90 -10.73 -4.83 2.23
N ASP A 91 -11.68 -3.92 1.96
CA ASP A 91 -12.87 -4.19 1.14
C ASP A 91 -12.50 -4.59 -0.32
N ALA A 92 -11.36 -4.12 -0.84
CA ALA A 92 -10.91 -4.38 -2.21
C ALA A 92 -10.04 -5.64 -2.37
N TYR A 93 -9.21 -5.96 -1.37
CA TYR A 93 -8.15 -6.96 -1.49
C TYR A 93 -8.28 -8.14 -0.52
N TRP A 94 -9.01 -8.02 0.59
CA TRP A 94 -9.21 -9.11 1.54
C TRP A 94 -10.53 -9.81 1.23
N LEU A 95 -10.47 -10.68 0.21
CA LEU A 95 -11.63 -11.40 -0.26
C LEU A 95 -12.21 -12.27 0.87
N PRO A 96 -13.49 -12.05 1.25
CA PRO A 96 -14.09 -12.85 2.30
C PRO A 96 -14.28 -14.30 1.81
N PRO A 97 -14.13 -15.31 2.70
CA PRO A 97 -14.49 -16.67 2.37
C PRO A 97 -15.99 -16.78 2.05
N THR A 98 -16.36 -17.81 1.29
CA THR A 98 -17.75 -18.04 0.87
C THR A 98 -18.67 -18.26 2.06
N ASP A 99 -18.20 -19.03 3.04
CA ASP A 99 -18.90 -19.35 4.26
C ASP A 99 -18.11 -18.85 5.47
N VAL A 100 -18.72 -17.96 6.25
CA VAL A 100 -18.14 -17.45 7.51
C VAL A 100 -18.80 -18.19 8.67
N PRO A 101 -18.04 -18.91 9.51
CA PRO A 101 -18.59 -19.61 10.66
C PRO A 101 -19.26 -18.68 11.68
N GLU A 102 -20.18 -19.23 12.48
CA GLU A 102 -20.83 -18.47 13.56
C GLU A 102 -19.79 -17.97 14.58
N GLY A 103 -19.89 -16.70 15.01
CA GLY A 103 -18.92 -16.07 15.91
C GLY A 103 -17.68 -15.49 15.22
N TRP A 104 -17.59 -15.62 13.90
CA TRP A 104 -16.55 -15.01 13.06
C TRP A 104 -17.14 -13.93 12.15
N SER A 105 -16.29 -13.04 11.67
CA SER A 105 -16.68 -11.90 10.85
C SER A 105 -15.60 -11.53 9.86
N THR A 106 -16.04 -10.97 8.74
CA THR A 106 -15.24 -10.32 7.71
C THR A 106 -15.56 -8.82 7.61
N ASP A 107 -16.47 -8.32 8.47
CA ASP A 107 -16.75 -6.88 8.57
C ASP A 107 -15.64 -6.19 9.35
N TRP A 108 -14.56 -5.82 8.66
CA TRP A 108 -13.39 -5.19 9.26
C TRP A 108 -13.69 -3.88 9.99
N LYS A 109 -14.83 -3.24 9.69
CA LYS A 109 -15.26 -1.97 10.32
C LYS A 109 -15.61 -2.13 11.79
N SER A 110 -16.02 -3.33 12.20
CA SER A 110 -16.39 -3.65 13.59
C SER A 110 -15.25 -4.31 14.36
N TRP A 111 -14.07 -4.49 13.77
CA TRP A 111 -12.95 -5.15 14.43
C TRP A 111 -12.02 -4.19 15.19
N ASP A 112 -11.97 -4.34 16.51
CA ASP A 112 -11.19 -3.46 17.41
C ASP A 112 -9.66 -3.50 17.15
N TYR A 113 -9.12 -4.60 16.62
CA TYR A 113 -7.68 -4.75 16.40
C TYR A 113 -7.20 -4.29 15.03
N LEU A 114 -8.11 -3.94 14.11
CA LEU A 114 -7.75 -3.57 12.72
C LEU A 114 -6.67 -2.48 12.69
N LEU A 115 -6.94 -1.35 13.35
CA LEU A 115 -6.00 -0.23 13.41
C LEU A 115 -4.77 -0.53 14.25
N THR A 116 -4.87 -1.41 15.24
CA THR A 116 -3.72 -1.77 16.06
C THR A 116 -2.71 -2.55 15.23
N LEU A 117 -3.18 -3.51 14.43
CA LEU A 117 -2.32 -4.43 13.69
C LEU A 117 -1.86 -3.86 12.35
N PHE A 118 -2.74 -3.22 11.59
CA PHE A 118 -2.47 -2.83 10.20
C PHE A 118 -2.14 -1.35 10.01
N ALA A 119 -2.33 -0.50 11.02
CA ALA A 119 -1.81 0.85 10.93
C ALA A 119 -0.29 0.85 11.12
N TYR A 120 0.37 1.77 10.43
CA TYR A 120 1.79 2.00 10.61
C TYR A 120 2.11 2.43 12.04
N SER A 121 3.15 1.81 12.59
CA SER A 121 3.66 2.17 13.91
C SER A 121 4.15 3.62 13.92
N PRO A 122 4.09 4.32 15.07
CA PRO A 122 4.58 5.70 15.17
C PRO A 122 6.11 5.76 15.32
N TYR A 123 6.82 4.65 15.17
CA TYR A 123 8.25 4.53 15.48
C TYR A 123 9.10 4.48 14.20
N PHE A 124 10.41 4.35 14.40
CA PHE A 124 11.38 4.16 13.34
C PHE A 124 10.93 3.09 12.32
N LEU A 125 10.99 3.43 11.03
CA LEU A 125 10.52 2.65 9.87
C LEU A 125 9.01 2.60 9.64
N ARG A 126 8.19 3.00 10.62
CA ARG A 126 6.72 3.05 10.49
C ARG A 126 6.08 1.78 9.93
N LEU A 127 6.62 0.62 10.27
CA LEU A 127 6.07 -0.67 9.82
C LEU A 127 4.69 -0.93 10.45
N PRO A 128 3.75 -1.59 9.76
CA PRO A 128 2.57 -2.19 10.38
C PRO A 128 2.97 -3.11 11.54
N GLN A 129 2.18 -3.11 12.62
CA GLN A 129 2.47 -4.00 13.74
C GLN A 129 2.33 -5.48 13.38
N ILE A 130 1.45 -5.80 12.43
CA ILE A 130 1.28 -7.16 11.93
C ILE A 130 2.54 -7.68 11.26
N GLU A 131 3.25 -6.86 10.47
CA GLU A 131 4.52 -7.24 9.85
C GLU A 131 5.63 -7.38 10.90
N MET A 132 5.69 -6.44 11.86
CA MET A 132 6.64 -6.56 12.97
C MET A 132 6.44 -7.84 13.78
N LEU A 133 5.19 -8.28 13.90
CA LEU A 133 4.83 -9.48 14.64
C LEU A 133 5.05 -10.75 13.81
N VAL A 134 4.39 -10.89 12.67
CA VAL A 134 4.40 -12.12 11.87
C VAL A 134 5.71 -12.25 11.12
N ASN A 135 6.03 -11.28 10.27
CA ASN A 135 7.19 -11.34 9.40
C ASN A 135 8.49 -11.28 10.19
N ILE A 136 8.62 -10.34 11.11
CA ILE A 136 9.89 -10.12 11.81
C ILE A 136 9.99 -11.00 13.06
N ARG A 137 9.07 -10.89 14.03
CA ARG A 137 9.22 -11.62 15.32
C ARG A 137 9.16 -13.13 15.14
N TYR A 138 8.27 -13.63 14.29
CA TYR A 138 8.11 -15.07 14.05
C TYR A 138 8.82 -15.57 12.78
N ALA A 139 9.55 -14.69 12.07
CA ALA A 139 10.29 -15.03 10.86
C ALA A 139 9.44 -15.74 9.79
N VAL A 140 8.18 -15.31 9.63
CA VAL A 140 7.26 -15.84 8.60
C VAL A 140 7.24 -14.88 7.41
N PRO A 141 8.06 -15.10 6.35
CA PRO A 141 8.13 -14.18 5.22
C PRO A 141 6.88 -14.26 4.34
N GLY A 142 6.50 -13.13 3.74
CA GLY A 142 5.38 -13.00 2.79
C GLY A 142 4.39 -11.89 3.13
N GLU A 143 3.41 -11.66 2.27
CA GLU A 143 2.33 -10.69 2.51
C GLU A 143 1.25 -11.30 3.40
N VAL A 144 0.96 -10.66 4.54
CA VAL A 144 -0.11 -11.08 5.46
C VAL A 144 -1.46 -10.63 4.92
N LYS A 145 -2.31 -11.59 4.54
CA LYS A 145 -3.66 -11.38 4.01
C LYS A 145 -4.72 -11.86 5.02
N PRO A 146 -5.34 -10.95 5.78
CA PRO A 146 -6.47 -11.26 6.65
C PRO A 146 -7.59 -11.99 5.92
N VAL A 147 -8.13 -13.02 6.56
CA VAL A 147 -9.24 -13.80 6.01
C VAL A 147 -10.51 -13.55 6.82
N MET A 148 -10.44 -13.72 8.14
CA MET A 148 -11.56 -13.49 9.05
C MET A 148 -11.07 -13.26 10.47
N TYR A 149 -11.91 -12.67 11.32
CA TYR A 149 -11.61 -12.46 12.74
C TYR A 149 -12.76 -12.90 13.65
N SER A 150 -12.45 -13.15 14.92
CA SER A 150 -13.45 -13.34 15.96
C SER A 150 -13.27 -12.30 17.06
N ALA A 151 -14.30 -11.47 17.27
CA ALA A 151 -14.30 -10.46 18.33
C ALA A 151 -14.30 -11.11 19.73
N ASP A 152 -15.02 -12.21 19.89
CA ASP A 152 -15.18 -12.92 21.16
C ASP A 152 -13.88 -13.59 21.60
N HIS A 153 -13.17 -14.23 20.66
CA HIS A 153 -11.90 -14.89 20.92
C HIS A 153 -10.70 -13.94 20.80
N ALA A 154 -10.90 -12.71 20.31
CA ALA A 154 -9.81 -11.83 19.90
C ALA A 154 -8.82 -12.53 18.94
N GLY A 155 -9.36 -13.33 18.02
CA GLY A 155 -8.59 -14.12 17.07
C GLY A 155 -8.59 -13.51 15.69
N LEU A 156 -7.47 -13.65 14.97
CA LEU A 156 -7.34 -13.34 13.55
C LEU A 156 -6.89 -14.58 12.81
N VAL A 157 -7.59 -14.96 11.75
CA VAL A 157 -7.11 -15.93 10.77
C VAL A 157 -6.66 -15.18 9.54
N PHE A 158 -5.47 -15.51 9.05
CA PHE A 158 -4.88 -14.89 7.89
C PHE A 158 -4.07 -15.91 7.09
N ALA A 159 -3.92 -15.64 5.80
CA ALA A 159 -3.01 -16.35 4.92
C ALA A 159 -1.72 -15.54 4.74
N VAL A 160 -0.61 -16.22 4.49
CA VAL A 160 0.63 -15.57 4.06
C VAL A 160 0.91 -15.93 2.62
N ASP A 161 0.96 -14.92 1.76
CA ASP A 161 1.30 -15.08 0.35
C ASP A 161 2.81 -14.87 0.17
N ARG A 162 3.52 -15.91 -0.28
CA ARG A 162 4.95 -15.82 -0.53
C ARG A 162 5.16 -15.52 -2.00
N GLU A 163 5.72 -14.33 -2.28
CA GLU A 163 6.29 -14.00 -3.59
C GLU A 163 7.61 -14.79 -3.80
N ASP A 164 7.58 -16.11 -3.69
CA ASP A 164 8.73 -16.92 -4.02
C ASP A 164 8.86 -16.93 -5.55
N ALA A 165 9.75 -16.06 -6.05
CA ALA A 165 10.08 -15.89 -7.46
C ALA A 165 10.61 -17.17 -8.15
N GLU A 166 10.74 -18.28 -7.41
CA GLU A 166 11.15 -19.59 -7.91
C GLU A 166 9.97 -20.56 -8.14
N ALA A 167 8.74 -20.19 -7.75
CA ALA A 167 7.54 -21.01 -7.96
C ALA A 167 7.12 -21.13 -9.45
N GLU A 168 7.74 -20.37 -10.37
CA GLU A 168 7.55 -20.58 -11.82
C GLU A 168 8.05 -21.95 -12.32
N ALA A 169 8.76 -22.72 -11.50
CA ALA A 169 9.36 -24.00 -11.92
C ALA A 169 8.47 -25.25 -11.72
N ASP A 170 7.40 -25.18 -10.92
CA ASP A 170 6.53 -26.35 -10.68
C ASP A 170 5.03 -25.99 -10.73
N PRO A 171 4.34 -26.23 -11.86
CA PRO A 171 2.91 -25.96 -12.00
C PRO A 171 2.02 -26.88 -11.14
N GLU A 172 2.56 -27.91 -10.49
CA GLU A 172 1.83 -28.69 -9.48
C GLU A 172 1.91 -28.07 -8.08
N TYR A 173 2.83 -27.14 -7.84
CA TYR A 173 2.85 -26.29 -6.66
C TYR A 173 1.95 -25.06 -6.91
N GLU A 174 0.63 -25.29 -6.98
CA GLU A 174 -0.30 -24.21 -6.62
C GLU A 174 0.02 -23.85 -5.17
N GLY A 175 0.77 -22.76 -4.98
CA GLY A 175 1.30 -22.32 -3.69
C GLY A 175 0.19 -22.31 -2.66
N ALA A 176 0.14 -23.38 -1.85
CA ALA A 176 -0.87 -23.54 -0.83
C ALA A 176 -0.60 -22.44 0.18
N ALA A 177 -1.41 -21.37 0.13
CA ALA A 177 -1.27 -20.25 1.04
C ALA A 177 -1.29 -20.80 2.47
N GLU A 178 -0.20 -20.55 3.20
CA GLU A 178 -0.09 -21.04 4.57
C GLU A 178 -1.03 -20.22 5.46
N VAL A 179 -1.91 -20.91 6.17
CA VAL A 179 -2.93 -20.28 7.03
C VAL A 179 -2.46 -20.30 8.47
N TYR A 180 -2.56 -19.13 9.09
CA TYR A 180 -2.14 -18.88 10.45
C TYR A 180 -3.29 -18.36 11.29
N TYR A 181 -3.20 -18.63 12.59
CA TYR A 181 -4.07 -18.05 13.61
C TYR A 181 -3.25 -17.20 14.56
N LEU A 182 -3.67 -15.95 14.76
CA LEU A 182 -3.10 -15.02 15.72
C LEU A 182 -4.10 -14.75 16.83
N ASN A 183 -3.70 -15.06 18.07
CA ASN A 183 -4.41 -14.55 19.24
C ASN A 183 -4.00 -13.08 19.44
N CYS A 184 -4.87 -12.14 19.08
CA CYS A 184 -4.59 -10.70 19.13
C CYS A 184 -4.49 -10.15 20.55
N ARG A 185 -4.94 -10.90 21.57
CA ARG A 185 -4.80 -10.50 22.98
C ARG A 185 -3.41 -10.79 23.51
N THR A 186 -2.85 -11.95 23.19
CA THR A 186 -1.53 -12.39 23.68
C THR A 186 -0.40 -12.16 22.67
N PHE A 187 -0.75 -11.91 21.40
CA PHE A 187 0.14 -11.88 20.25
C PHE A 187 0.92 -13.19 20.04
N SER A 188 0.29 -14.31 20.41
CA SER A 188 0.78 -15.66 20.14
C SER A 188 0.36 -16.07 18.73
N LEU A 189 1.33 -16.51 17.93
CA LEU A 189 1.10 -16.98 16.57
C LEU A 189 1.04 -18.51 16.55
N TYR A 190 0.10 -19.03 15.78
CA TYR A 190 -0.08 -20.46 15.61
C TYR A 190 -0.16 -20.79 14.12
N MET A 191 0.45 -21.91 13.76
CA MET A 191 0.38 -22.50 12.43
C MET A 191 -0.52 -23.73 12.49
N PHE A 192 -1.30 -23.96 11.43
CA PHE A 192 -2.01 -25.22 11.31
C PHE A 192 -1.04 -26.35 10.97
N ASP A 193 -0.97 -27.37 11.82
CA ASP A 193 -0.12 -28.54 11.60
C ASP A 193 -0.96 -29.82 11.69
N PRO A 194 -1.22 -30.51 10.55
CA PRO A 194 -2.02 -31.72 10.54
C PRO A 194 -1.38 -32.87 11.33
N ASP A 195 -0.05 -32.89 11.49
CA ASP A 195 0.64 -33.95 12.22
C ASP A 195 0.40 -33.86 13.73
N HIS A 196 0.03 -32.68 14.23
CA HIS A 196 -0.24 -32.42 15.65
C HIS A 196 -1.66 -32.82 16.11
N ALA A 197 -2.57 -33.20 15.21
CA ALA A 197 -3.76 -33.99 15.57
C ALA A 197 -4.06 -35.08 14.53
N PRO A 198 -3.51 -36.30 14.70
CA PRO A 198 -3.72 -37.40 13.77
C PRO A 198 -5.18 -37.89 13.70
N HIS A 199 -6.07 -37.37 14.54
CA HIS A 199 -7.49 -37.71 14.59
C HIS A 199 -8.38 -36.71 13.84
N VAL A 200 -7.84 -35.55 13.45
CA VAL A 200 -8.55 -34.56 12.65
C VAL A 200 -8.08 -34.75 11.20
N PRO A 201 -8.97 -35.03 10.24
CA PRO A 201 -8.57 -35.13 8.85
C PRO A 201 -7.95 -33.79 8.41
N PRO A 202 -6.80 -33.80 7.71
CA PRO A 202 -6.21 -32.57 7.21
C PRO A 202 -7.20 -31.91 6.24
N PRO A 203 -7.50 -30.61 6.40
CA PRO A 203 -8.36 -29.88 5.48
C PRO A 203 -7.72 -29.91 4.09
N GLN A 204 -8.54 -30.20 3.07
CA GLN A 204 -8.11 -30.23 1.67
C GLN A 204 -8.18 -28.85 1.00
N THR A 205 -8.93 -27.93 1.61
CA THR A 205 -9.11 -26.56 1.11
C THR A 205 -8.97 -25.56 2.25
N ILE A 206 -8.69 -24.29 1.90
CA ILE A 206 -8.68 -23.19 2.87
C ILE A 206 -10.06 -23.09 3.54
N ASP A 207 -11.16 -23.20 2.79
CA ASP A 207 -12.52 -23.16 3.34
C ASP A 207 -12.78 -24.25 4.38
N GLU A 208 -12.29 -25.48 4.16
CA GLU A 208 -12.38 -26.56 5.16
C GLU A 208 -11.60 -26.24 6.44
N LEU A 209 -10.41 -25.64 6.31
CA LEU A 209 -9.62 -25.20 7.46
C LEU A 209 -10.33 -24.07 8.22
N LEU A 210 -10.90 -23.09 7.52
CA LEU A 210 -11.65 -22.00 8.13
C LEU A 210 -12.88 -22.52 8.87
N MET A 211 -13.59 -23.50 8.29
CA MET A 211 -14.73 -24.16 8.94
C MET A 211 -14.30 -24.95 10.17
N LEU A 212 -13.18 -25.67 10.11
CA LEU A 212 -12.61 -26.36 11.27
C LEU A 212 -12.27 -25.35 12.38
N ILE A 213 -11.69 -24.21 12.02
CA ILE A 213 -11.34 -23.17 12.98
C ILE A 213 -12.58 -22.55 13.62
N GLY A 214 -13.58 -22.22 12.81
CA GLY A 214 -14.73 -21.48 13.29
C GLY A 214 -15.83 -22.30 13.96
N THR A 215 -15.84 -23.62 13.77
CA THR A 215 -16.81 -24.52 14.44
C THR A 215 -16.26 -25.20 15.69
N ALA A 216 -15.03 -24.86 16.08
CA ALA A 216 -14.37 -25.38 17.25
C ALA A 216 -15.15 -25.08 18.55
N PRO A 217 -15.42 -26.08 19.41
CA PRO A 217 -16.16 -25.88 20.65
C PRO A 217 -15.25 -25.25 21.73
N GLY A 218 -14.87 -23.98 21.56
CA GLY A 218 -14.02 -23.26 22.52
C GLY A 218 -13.07 -22.27 21.86
N ALA A 219 -12.01 -21.90 22.59
CA ALA A 219 -10.94 -21.10 22.01
C ALA A 219 -10.21 -21.94 20.94
N PRO A 220 -9.98 -21.40 19.73
CA PRO A 220 -9.35 -22.13 18.64
C PRO A 220 -8.03 -22.82 19.03
N GLU A 221 -7.18 -22.12 19.80
CA GLU A 221 -5.89 -22.65 20.29
C GLU A 221 -6.00 -23.90 21.19
N GLU A 222 -7.16 -24.17 21.79
CA GLU A 222 -7.40 -25.35 22.64
C GLU A 222 -8.10 -26.48 21.89
N ALA A 223 -8.89 -26.14 20.87
CA ALA A 223 -9.84 -27.03 20.23
C ALA A 223 -9.36 -27.59 18.88
N ILE A 224 -8.37 -26.95 18.26
CA ILE A 224 -7.83 -27.29 16.93
C ILE A 224 -6.35 -27.64 17.08
N PRO A 225 -5.78 -28.52 16.23
CA PRO A 225 -4.33 -28.75 16.15
C PRO A 225 -3.56 -27.54 15.62
N LEU A 226 -3.43 -26.55 16.48
CA LEU A 226 -2.64 -25.36 16.22
C LEU A 226 -1.28 -25.53 16.91
N LEU A 227 -0.22 -25.56 16.10
CA LEU A 227 1.15 -25.53 16.60
C LEU A 227 1.50 -24.10 16.96
N ALA A 228 1.73 -23.84 18.25
CA ALA A 228 2.24 -22.55 18.70
C ALA A 228 3.65 -22.34 18.15
N LEU A 229 3.85 -21.24 17.42
CA LEU A 229 5.16 -20.84 16.95
C LEU A 229 5.89 -20.09 18.05
N GLU A 230 7.17 -20.42 18.24
CA GLU A 230 8.05 -19.69 19.13
C GLU A 230 8.62 -18.47 18.39
N PRO A 231 8.76 -17.31 19.08
CA PRO A 231 9.44 -16.15 18.50
C PRO A 231 10.87 -16.49 18.07
N ASP A 232 11.23 -16.11 16.84
CA ASP A 232 12.56 -16.33 16.29
C ASP A 232 13.60 -15.43 16.98
N GLU A 233 14.77 -15.99 17.31
CA GLU A 233 15.81 -15.25 18.03
C GLU A 233 16.43 -14.15 17.16
N HIS A 234 16.60 -14.41 15.86
CA HIS A 234 17.17 -13.46 14.92
C HIS A 234 16.18 -12.34 14.61
N GLY A 235 14.91 -12.68 14.39
CA GLY A 235 13.80 -11.75 14.28
C GLY A 235 13.69 -10.81 15.48
N GLN A 236 13.81 -11.34 16.70
CA GLN A 236 13.86 -10.51 17.92
C GLN A 236 15.08 -9.58 17.97
N ALA A 237 16.25 -10.06 17.55
CA ALA A 237 17.44 -9.22 17.46
C ALA A 237 17.24 -8.06 16.46
N VAL A 238 16.60 -8.34 15.32
CA VAL A 238 16.23 -7.35 14.30
C VAL A 238 15.23 -6.34 14.85
N LEU A 239 14.17 -6.77 15.56
CA LEU A 239 13.24 -5.86 16.23
C LEU A 239 13.95 -4.94 17.23
N ASN A 240 14.87 -5.47 18.03
CA ASN A 240 15.65 -4.66 18.96
C ASN A 240 16.51 -3.61 18.22
N ARG A 241 17.04 -3.92 17.04
CA ARG A 241 17.76 -2.95 16.19
C ARG A 241 16.83 -1.86 15.67
N ILE A 242 15.61 -2.19 15.26
CA ILE A 242 14.58 -1.20 14.87
C ILE A 242 14.26 -0.28 16.05
N LEU A 243 14.02 -0.83 17.25
CA LEU A 243 13.76 -0.04 18.45
C LEU A 243 14.93 0.89 18.82
N ASN A 244 16.17 0.47 18.53
CA ASN A 244 17.38 1.26 18.72
C ASN A 244 17.69 2.21 17.53
N ARG A 245 16.78 2.33 16.55
CA ARG A 245 16.93 3.17 15.35
C ARG A 245 18.16 2.86 14.50
N ASP A 246 18.58 1.59 14.46
CA ASP A 246 19.73 1.17 13.65
C ASP A 246 19.35 1.09 12.16
N ALA A 247 19.76 2.10 11.38
CA ALA A 247 19.49 2.14 9.94
C ALA A 247 20.14 1.00 9.13
N SER A 248 21.17 0.34 9.67
CA SER A 248 21.78 -0.82 9.00
C SER A 248 20.89 -2.08 9.04
N VAL A 249 19.73 -2.02 9.71
CA VAL A 249 18.74 -3.09 9.71
C VAL A 249 17.93 -3.15 8.42
N ILE A 250 17.82 -2.05 7.68
CA ILE A 250 16.96 -1.94 6.48
C ILE A 250 17.31 -2.99 5.41
N PRO A 251 18.59 -3.19 5.03
CA PRO A 251 18.94 -4.22 4.04
C PRO A 251 18.70 -5.65 4.54
N VAL A 252 18.74 -5.87 5.86
CA VAL A 252 18.42 -7.18 6.45
C VAL A 252 16.91 -7.44 6.35
N LEU A 253 16.10 -6.43 6.65
CA LEU A 253 14.64 -6.52 6.54
C LEU A 253 14.20 -6.83 5.10
N GLU A 254 14.68 -6.06 4.12
CA GLU A 254 14.36 -6.25 2.70
C GLU A 254 14.76 -7.65 2.17
N LYS A 255 15.84 -8.22 2.70
CA LYS A 255 16.35 -9.49 2.18
C LYS A 255 15.72 -10.69 2.85
N GLU A 256 15.46 -10.62 4.15
CA GLU A 256 15.19 -11.80 4.98
C GLU A 256 13.76 -11.85 5.53
N PHE A 257 13.07 -10.70 5.64
CA PHE A 257 11.80 -10.64 6.37
C PHE A 257 10.65 -10.01 5.57
N LEU A 258 10.95 -8.99 4.76
CA LEU A 258 10.00 -8.19 3.99
C LEU A 258 10.32 -8.29 2.51
N SER A 259 9.32 -8.25 1.64
CA SER A 259 9.51 -8.19 0.18
C SER A 259 9.89 -6.79 -0.34
N TYR A 260 10.14 -5.84 0.58
CA TYR A 260 10.42 -4.45 0.24
C TYR A 260 11.43 -3.81 1.20
N ALA A 261 12.11 -2.76 0.74
CA ALA A 261 12.97 -1.93 1.57
C ALA A 261 12.15 -0.87 2.33
N PRO A 262 11.99 -0.97 3.66
CA PRO A 262 11.32 0.07 4.43
C PRO A 262 12.16 1.35 4.49
N LYS A 263 11.50 2.51 4.47
CA LYS A 263 12.19 3.80 4.54
C LYS A 263 12.45 4.20 6.00
N ALA A 264 13.68 4.61 6.28
CA ALA A 264 14.02 5.26 7.54
C ALA A 264 13.17 6.51 7.78
N THR A 265 12.66 6.67 9.00
CA THR A 265 11.97 7.88 9.44
C THR A 265 12.81 8.72 10.38
N THR A 266 12.61 10.04 10.32
CA THR A 266 13.18 10.96 11.30
C THR A 266 12.27 11.10 12.53
N PRO A 267 12.79 11.52 13.69
CA PRO A 267 11.96 11.80 14.87
C PRO A 267 10.86 12.85 14.59
N GLU A 268 11.15 13.83 13.74
CA GLU A 268 10.16 14.84 13.35
C GLU A 268 9.03 14.22 12.54
N GLU A 269 9.36 13.35 11.58
CA GLU A 269 8.36 12.62 10.79
C GLU A 269 7.46 11.79 11.70
N GLU A 270 8.04 11.08 12.68
CA GLU A 270 7.34 10.26 13.69
C GLU A 270 6.37 11.06 14.56
N MET A 271 6.67 12.33 14.84
CA MET A 271 5.83 13.23 15.63
C MET A 271 4.66 13.86 14.85
N ILE A 272 4.65 13.78 13.51
CA ILE A 272 3.54 14.30 12.70
C ILE A 272 2.26 13.55 13.07
N ARG A 273 1.24 14.29 13.51
CA ARG A 273 -0.07 13.71 13.84
C ARG A 273 -0.71 13.17 12.57
N ALA A 274 -1.45 12.06 12.67
CA ALA A 274 -2.18 11.48 11.54
C ALA A 274 -3.02 12.55 10.81
N ASP A 275 -3.66 13.46 11.55
CA ASP A 275 -4.46 14.56 10.99
C ASP A 275 -3.64 15.57 10.18
N GLU A 276 -2.39 15.85 10.60
CA GLU A 276 -1.47 16.76 9.89
C GLU A 276 -0.93 16.09 8.63
N LEU A 277 -0.67 14.78 8.70
CA LEU A 277 -0.28 13.97 7.56
C LEU A 277 -1.39 13.92 6.52
N ASP A 278 -2.64 13.75 6.95
CA ASP A 278 -3.82 13.78 6.10
C ASP A 278 -4.08 15.16 5.51
N GLY A 279 -3.84 16.23 6.27
CA GLY A 279 -3.86 17.59 5.76
C GLY A 279 -2.83 17.81 4.65
N ALA A 280 -1.57 17.39 4.88
CA ALA A 280 -0.50 17.47 3.89
C ALA A 280 -0.81 16.64 2.64
N ARG A 281 -1.38 15.44 2.79
CA ARG A 281 -1.83 14.59 1.68
C ARG A 281 -2.93 15.23 0.86
N ARG A 282 -3.96 15.76 1.52
CA ARG A 282 -5.05 16.49 0.85
C ARG A 282 -4.50 17.66 0.06
N GLN A 283 -3.53 18.38 0.63
CA GLN A 283 -2.87 19.50 -0.04
C GLN A 283 -2.06 19.03 -1.25
N MET A 284 -1.24 17.98 -1.13
CA MET A 284 -0.47 17.43 -2.25
C MET A 284 -1.37 16.91 -3.37
N LEU A 285 -2.45 16.20 -3.04
CA LEU A 285 -3.41 15.70 -4.03
C LEU A 285 -4.16 16.85 -4.71
N LYS A 286 -4.55 17.88 -3.96
CA LYS A 286 -5.13 19.10 -4.51
C LYS A 286 -4.17 19.81 -5.47
N GLU A 287 -2.88 19.90 -5.12
CA GLU A 287 -1.84 20.45 -6.00
C GLU A 287 -1.61 19.59 -7.24
N ALA A 288 -1.66 18.26 -7.12
CA ALA A 288 -1.53 17.34 -8.25
C ALA A 288 -2.73 17.47 -9.22
N ILE A 289 -3.95 17.52 -8.70
CA ILE A 289 -5.17 17.79 -9.50
C ILE A 289 -5.05 19.14 -10.20
N GLN A 290 -4.59 20.18 -9.48
CA GLN A 290 -4.41 21.51 -10.08
C GLN A 290 -3.35 21.52 -11.19
N LYS A 291 -2.20 20.85 -10.99
CA LYS A 291 -1.17 20.70 -12.03
C LYS A 291 -1.68 19.92 -13.24
N ALA A 292 -2.47 18.87 -13.02
CA ALA A 292 -3.08 18.10 -14.10
C ALA A 292 -4.07 18.95 -14.91
N ARG A 293 -4.87 19.81 -14.25
CA ARG A 293 -5.75 20.78 -14.91
C ARG A 293 -4.96 21.78 -15.76
N GLU A 294 -3.91 22.36 -15.20
CA GLU A 294 -3.06 23.31 -15.90
C GLU A 294 -2.40 22.67 -17.13
N PHE A 295 -1.87 21.46 -16.99
CA PHE A 295 -1.27 20.72 -18.09
C PHE A 295 -2.27 20.39 -19.20
N ILE A 296 -3.48 19.90 -18.86
CA ILE A 296 -4.53 19.63 -19.84
C ILE A 296 -4.90 20.90 -20.61
N ARG A 297 -5.06 22.02 -19.89
CA ARG A 297 -5.37 23.32 -20.50
C ARG A 297 -4.27 23.82 -21.43
N GLU A 298 -3.00 23.73 -21.01
CA GLU A 298 -1.86 24.11 -21.86
C GLU A 298 -1.77 23.23 -23.11
N THR A 299 -2.02 21.93 -22.97
CA THR A 299 -2.04 20.97 -24.10
C THR A 299 -3.19 21.26 -25.06
N GLU A 300 -4.36 21.66 -24.56
CA GLU A 300 -5.49 22.11 -25.38
C GLU A 300 -5.14 23.36 -26.18
N GLU A 301 -4.60 24.38 -25.51
CA GLU A 301 -4.20 25.64 -26.13
C GLU A 301 -3.13 25.42 -27.22
N GLU A 302 -2.15 24.55 -26.98
CA GLU A 302 -1.12 24.19 -27.96
C GLU A 302 -1.71 23.43 -29.16
N LEU A 303 -2.60 22.45 -28.91
CA LEU A 303 -3.26 21.69 -29.97
C LEU A 303 -4.15 22.58 -30.85
N GLU A 304 -4.89 23.51 -30.26
CA GLU A 304 -5.70 24.50 -30.99
C GLU A 304 -4.81 25.39 -31.87
N HIS A 305 -3.70 25.89 -31.33
CA HIS A 305 -2.74 26.70 -32.09
C HIS A 305 -2.10 25.91 -33.26
N GLU A 306 -1.70 24.66 -33.05
CA GLU A 306 -1.17 23.80 -34.12
C GLU A 306 -2.21 23.52 -35.22
N VAL A 307 -3.47 23.30 -34.83
CA VAL A 307 -4.57 23.13 -35.78
C VAL A 307 -4.79 24.42 -36.58
N GLU A 308 -4.82 25.59 -35.94
CA GLU A 308 -4.94 26.88 -36.63
C GLU A 308 -3.77 27.15 -37.59
N GLU A 309 -2.52 26.88 -37.18
CA GLU A 309 -1.33 27.00 -38.04
C GLU A 309 -1.45 26.05 -39.24
N SER A 310 -1.84 24.79 -39.01
CA SER A 310 -1.98 23.79 -40.08
C SER A 310 -3.05 24.20 -41.11
N VAL A 311 -4.18 24.76 -40.66
CA VAL A 311 -5.25 25.26 -41.52
C VAL A 311 -4.77 26.49 -42.32
N ALA A 312 -4.04 27.41 -41.68
CA ALA A 312 -3.48 28.58 -42.34
C ALA A 312 -2.44 28.21 -43.41
N VAL A 313 -1.58 27.23 -43.14
CA VAL A 313 -0.59 26.72 -44.11
C VAL A 313 -1.30 26.05 -45.29
N ARG A 314 -2.31 25.19 -45.03
CA ARG A 314 -3.10 24.55 -46.10
C ARG A 314 -3.78 25.56 -47.02
N ALA A 315 -4.32 26.64 -46.45
CA ALA A 315 -4.94 27.72 -47.23
C ALA A 315 -3.94 28.47 -48.13
N GLN A 316 -2.65 28.52 -47.75
CA GLN A 316 -1.60 29.14 -48.57
C GLN A 316 -1.07 28.20 -49.67
N THR A 317 -1.00 26.89 -49.41
CA THR A 317 -0.41 25.90 -50.34
C THR A 317 -1.39 25.32 -51.35
N SER A 318 -2.72 25.49 -51.17
CA SER A 318 -3.75 24.96 -52.07
C SER A 318 -3.72 25.49 -53.53
N GLY A 319 -2.80 26.41 -53.85
CA GLY A 319 -2.62 26.97 -55.20
C GLY A 319 -1.61 26.24 -56.10
N GLU A 320 -0.73 25.38 -55.56
CA GLU A 320 0.33 24.71 -56.33
C GLU A 320 0.10 23.19 -56.38
N GLY A 321 -0.16 22.67 -57.58
CA GLY A 321 -0.68 21.32 -57.79
C GLY A 321 0.21 20.18 -57.29
N GLY A 322 -0.28 19.46 -56.27
CA GLY A 322 -0.64 18.05 -56.43
C GLY A 322 0.43 16.98 -56.20
N ILE A 323 1.09 16.93 -55.03
CA ILE A 323 1.78 15.71 -54.50
C ILE A 323 1.62 15.55 -52.95
N GLY A 324 0.68 16.25 -52.29
CA GLY A 324 0.65 16.37 -50.81
C GLY A 324 -0.19 15.37 -49.99
N GLY A 325 -1.10 14.59 -50.59
CA GLY A 325 -2.21 13.96 -49.85
C GLY A 325 -1.83 12.94 -48.76
N ALA A 326 -0.73 12.19 -48.92
CA ALA A 326 -0.36 11.16 -47.94
C ALA A 326 0.16 11.72 -46.60
N VAL A 327 0.77 12.91 -46.62
CA VAL A 327 1.27 13.57 -45.40
C VAL A 327 0.11 14.19 -44.62
N GLU A 328 -0.88 14.73 -45.33
CA GLU A 328 -2.07 15.34 -44.71
C GLU A 328 -2.93 14.32 -43.94
N GLU A 329 -3.10 13.10 -44.48
CA GLU A 329 -3.82 12.02 -43.79
C GLU A 329 -3.09 11.53 -42.53
N GLU A 330 -1.75 11.45 -42.55
CA GLU A 330 -0.96 11.05 -41.37
C GLU A 330 -1.02 12.10 -40.27
N GLU A 331 -0.92 13.39 -40.62
CA GLU A 331 -1.06 14.51 -39.69
C GLU A 331 -2.48 14.57 -39.10
N GLU A 332 -3.52 14.46 -39.91
CA GLU A 332 -4.90 14.47 -39.41
C GLU A 332 -5.19 13.30 -38.46
N ARG A 333 -4.67 12.11 -38.78
CA ARG A 333 -4.73 10.95 -37.87
C ARG A 333 -3.97 11.21 -36.56
N ALA A 334 -2.84 11.90 -36.63
CA ALA A 334 -2.08 12.32 -35.46
C ALA A 334 -2.80 13.43 -34.66
N PHE A 335 -3.60 14.31 -35.25
CA PHE A 335 -4.41 15.24 -34.45
C PHE A 335 -5.57 14.52 -33.74
N LEU A 336 -6.24 13.60 -34.45
CA LEU A 336 -7.38 12.85 -33.90
C LEU A 336 -6.99 11.98 -32.70
N LEU A 337 -5.86 11.29 -32.79
CA LEU A 337 -5.38 10.43 -31.71
C LEU A 337 -4.90 11.27 -30.49
N MET A 338 -4.37 12.50 -30.65
CA MET A 338 -4.00 13.39 -29.53
C MET A 338 -5.25 13.88 -28.82
N ARG A 339 -6.25 14.30 -29.60
CA ARG A 339 -7.54 14.74 -29.07
C ARG A 339 -8.23 13.62 -28.30
N ALA A 340 -8.20 12.39 -28.82
CA ALA A 340 -8.76 11.24 -28.11
C ALA A 340 -8.03 10.96 -26.78
N ALA A 341 -6.71 11.03 -26.76
CA ALA A 341 -5.91 10.85 -25.54
C ALA A 341 -6.18 11.95 -24.50
N LEU A 342 -6.35 13.21 -24.96
CA LEU A 342 -6.69 14.34 -24.11
C LEU A 342 -8.09 14.19 -23.49
N GLU A 343 -9.08 13.75 -24.26
CA GLU A 343 -10.42 13.45 -23.75
C GLU A 343 -10.41 12.30 -22.73
N GLU A 344 -9.60 11.26 -22.96
CA GLU A 344 -9.39 10.20 -21.97
C GLU A 344 -8.78 10.75 -20.67
N ALA A 345 -7.75 11.60 -20.77
CA ALA A 345 -7.10 12.22 -19.62
C ALA A 345 -8.06 13.11 -18.82
N LYS A 346 -8.92 13.91 -19.50
CA LYS A 346 -10.00 14.67 -18.86
C LYS A 346 -11.00 13.76 -18.15
N GLY A 347 -11.37 12.65 -18.77
CA GLY A 347 -12.27 11.66 -18.17
C GLY A 347 -11.70 11.10 -16.86
N LYS A 348 -10.42 10.73 -16.86
CA LYS A 348 -9.71 10.24 -15.66
C LYS A 348 -9.56 11.32 -14.59
N LEU A 349 -9.20 12.55 -14.97
CA LEU A 349 -9.11 13.67 -14.03
C LEU A 349 -10.46 13.92 -13.36
N LYS A 350 -11.55 13.90 -14.13
CA LYS A 350 -12.90 14.04 -13.58
C LYS A 350 -13.26 12.92 -12.60
N GLN A 351 -12.90 11.67 -12.91
CA GLN A 351 -13.08 10.54 -11.99
C GLN A 351 -12.30 10.75 -10.68
N LEU A 352 -11.03 11.16 -10.77
CA LEU A 352 -10.20 11.49 -9.60
C LEU A 352 -10.80 12.63 -8.77
N GLU A 353 -11.35 13.66 -9.41
CA GLU A 353 -12.03 14.76 -8.73
C GLU A 353 -13.31 14.31 -8.02
N GLU A 354 -14.12 13.47 -8.67
CA GLU A 354 -15.33 12.90 -8.09
C GLU A 354 -15.00 11.99 -6.89
N GLU A 355 -13.98 11.14 -7.01
CA GLU A 355 -13.47 10.32 -5.92
C GLU A 355 -12.92 11.17 -4.77
N TRP A 356 -12.15 12.21 -5.06
CA TRP A 356 -11.66 13.17 -4.07
C TRP A 356 -12.81 13.85 -3.33
N HIS A 357 -13.80 14.35 -4.08
CA HIS A 357 -14.99 14.98 -3.50
C HIS A 357 -15.80 14.01 -2.64
N LYS A 358 -15.94 12.74 -3.07
CA LYS A 358 -16.62 11.69 -2.31
C LYS A 358 -15.88 11.32 -1.03
N ALA A 359 -14.55 11.22 -1.09
CA ALA A 359 -13.70 10.80 0.03
C ALA A 359 -13.53 11.91 1.08
N TYR A 360 -13.41 13.17 0.67
CA TYR A 360 -13.01 14.26 1.56
C TYR A 360 -14.11 15.28 1.83
N GLY A 361 -15.24 15.20 1.11
CA GLY A 361 -16.33 16.15 1.23
C GLY A 361 -15.96 17.54 0.71
N VAL A 362 -16.92 18.24 0.12
CA VAL A 362 -16.72 19.63 -0.29
C VAL A 362 -16.64 20.49 0.97
N ASP A 363 -15.49 21.12 1.23
CA ASP A 363 -15.48 22.40 1.95
C ASP A 363 -16.36 23.34 1.12
N LYS A 364 -17.64 23.49 1.48
CA LYS A 364 -18.64 24.30 0.75
C LYS A 364 -18.35 25.81 0.76
N ASN A 365 -17.11 26.22 1.04
CA ASN A 365 -16.66 27.59 1.19
C ASN A 365 -15.48 27.94 0.27
N VAL A 366 -15.51 27.50 -1.00
CA VAL A 366 -14.65 28.05 -2.07
C VAL A 366 -15.52 28.39 -3.28
#